data_AF-A0A660VPT4-F1
#
_entry.id   AF-A0A660VPT4-F1
#
_cell.length_a   1.000
_cell.length_b   1.000
_cell.length_c   1.000
_cell.angle_alpha   90.00
_cell.angle_beta   90.00
_cell.angle_gamma   90.00
#
_symmetry.space_group_name_H-M   'P 1'
#
loop_
_entity.id
_entity.type
_entity.pdbx_description
1 polymer ?
#
loop_
_entity_poly.entity_id
_entity_poly.type
_entity_poly.pdbx_seq_one_letter_code
_entity_poly.pdbx_strand_id
1 'polypeptide(L)'
;MYGMMSPCVLCPRRCGAKRAEGEKGRCGAGPLPAVASFGPHFGEEPELVGSGGSGTVFFYGCNLGCAFCQNYDISSRVPVPGTEPGRLAALMLHLEAAGCVNVNLV
;
A
#
# COMPACT_ATOMS: atom_id res chain seq x y z
N MET A 1 17.77 6.20 6.93
CA MET A 1 16.52 6.05 6.15
C MET A 1 15.24 6.20 7.00
N TYR A 2 15.21 5.76 8.27
CA TYR A 2 14.03 5.90 9.16
C TYR A 2 13.71 7.30 9.70
N GLY A 3 14.62 8.27 9.57
CA GLY A 3 14.46 9.60 10.17
C GLY A 3 13.25 10.40 9.67
N MET A 4 12.77 10.11 8.45
CA MET A 4 11.61 10.80 7.87
C MET A 4 10.26 10.23 8.32
N MET A 5 10.25 9.14 9.08
CA MET A 5 9.03 8.47 9.58
C MET A 5 8.69 8.88 11.02
N SER A 6 9.63 9.45 11.76
CA SER A 6 9.51 9.72 13.19
C SER A 6 10.45 10.88 13.58
N PRO A 7 10.02 12.16 13.48
CA PRO A 7 8.68 12.63 13.10
C PRO A 7 8.40 12.46 11.59
N CYS A 8 7.15 12.12 11.25
CA CYS A 8 6.79 11.82 9.87
C CYS A 8 6.70 13.07 8.97
N VAL A 9 7.54 13.08 7.92
CA VAL A 9 7.57 14.10 6.85
C VAL A 9 7.48 13.49 5.44
N LEU A 10 7.11 12.21 5.32
CA LEU A 10 7.06 11.47 4.05
C LEU A 10 6.09 12.01 3.00
N CYS A 11 5.13 12.86 3.38
CA CYS A 11 4.20 13.44 2.44
C CYS A 11 4.01 14.94 2.70
N PRO A 12 3.42 15.69 1.75
CA PRO A 12 3.26 17.14 1.88
C PRO A 12 2.51 17.61 3.14
N ARG A 13 1.71 16.75 3.78
CA ARG A 13 1.04 17.07 5.05
C ARG A 13 1.98 17.20 6.24
N ARG A 14 3.19 16.63 6.18
CA ARG A 14 4.21 16.68 7.26
C ARG A 14 3.62 16.49 8.65
N CYS A 15 2.86 15.41 8.83
CA CYS A 15 1.99 15.22 10.00
C CYS A 15 2.73 15.08 11.33
N GLY A 16 4.05 14.89 11.33
CA GLY A 16 4.86 14.81 12.54
C GLY A 16 4.70 13.51 13.34
N ALA A 17 3.76 12.64 12.96
CA ALA A 17 3.48 11.39 13.65
C ALA A 17 4.76 10.58 13.86
N LYS A 18 4.97 10.11 15.09
CA LYS A 18 6.09 9.27 15.46
C LYS A 18 5.76 7.80 15.23
N ARG A 19 5.91 7.34 13.98
CA ARG A 19 5.48 5.99 13.57
C ARG A 19 6.17 4.87 14.34
N ALA A 20 7.43 5.08 14.77
CA ALA A 20 8.17 4.12 15.58
C ALA A 20 7.57 3.94 16.98
N GLU A 21 6.84 4.94 17.48
CA GLU A 21 6.13 4.92 18.77
C GLU A 21 4.66 4.50 18.59
N GLY A 22 4.26 4.09 17.38
CA GLY A 22 2.90 3.64 17.07
C GLY A 22 1.93 4.75 16.69
N GLU A 23 2.37 6.01 16.66
CA GLU A 23 1.52 7.13 16.25
C GLU A 23 1.15 7.05 14.76
N LYS A 24 -0.07 7.49 14.45
CA LYS A 24 -0.62 7.52 13.09
C LYS A 24 -0.95 8.95 12.69
N GLY A 25 -0.58 9.32 11.47
CA GLY A 25 -1.00 10.59 10.87
C GLY A 25 -2.36 10.48 10.19
N ARG A 26 -2.77 11.54 9.47
CA ARG A 26 -4.04 11.57 8.71
C ARG A 26 -4.21 10.41 7.73
N CYS A 27 -3.13 9.85 7.18
CA CYS A 27 -3.21 8.71 6.27
C CYS A 27 -3.50 7.36 6.96
N GLY A 28 -3.50 7.30 8.29
CA GLY A 28 -3.77 6.07 9.04
C GLY A 28 -2.66 5.01 9.02
N ALA A 29 -1.68 5.13 8.11
CA ALA A 29 -0.55 4.20 8.02
C ALA A 29 0.25 4.17 9.33
N GLY A 30 0.78 3.00 9.71
CA GLY A 30 1.65 2.78 10.86
C GLY A 30 3.15 2.72 10.50
N PRO A 31 3.97 1.98 11.27
CA PRO A 31 5.37 1.70 10.94
C PRO A 31 5.53 0.65 9.83
N LEU A 32 4.52 -0.19 9.63
CA LEU A 32 4.47 -1.24 8.60
C LEU A 32 3.29 -0.98 7.64
N PRO A 33 3.41 -1.39 6.37
CA PRO A 33 2.31 -1.28 5.41
C PRO A 33 1.18 -2.24 5.77
N ALA A 34 -0.07 -1.83 5.59
CA ALA A 34 -1.23 -2.68 5.85
C ALA A 34 -1.83 -3.13 4.51
N VAL A 35 -1.70 -4.41 4.16
CA VAL A 35 -2.24 -4.95 2.90
C VAL A 35 -3.75 -5.09 2.99
N ALA A 36 -4.47 -4.54 2.01
CA ALA A 36 -5.91 -4.66 1.86
C ALA A 36 -6.30 -5.87 1.01
N SER A 37 -5.64 -6.04 -0.13
CA SER A 37 -5.84 -7.18 -1.04
C SER A 37 -4.62 -7.33 -1.94
N PHE A 38 -4.50 -8.49 -2.59
CA PHE A 38 -3.52 -8.73 -3.63
C PHE A 38 -4.08 -9.68 -4.68
N GLY A 39 -3.63 -9.56 -5.93
CA GLY A 39 -4.00 -10.48 -7.00
C GLY A 39 -3.68 -9.95 -8.40
N PRO A 40 -3.86 -10.79 -9.44
CA PRO A 40 -3.77 -10.34 -10.82
C PRO A 40 -4.83 -9.26 -11.12
N HIS A 41 -4.39 -8.13 -11.65
CA HIS A 41 -5.25 -7.02 -12.03
C HIS A 41 -5.12 -6.74 -13.53
N PHE A 42 -6.26 -6.66 -14.22
CA PHE A 42 -6.34 -6.47 -15.67
C PHE A 42 -6.94 -5.11 -16.06
N GLY A 43 -7.10 -4.21 -15.09
CA GLY A 43 -7.66 -2.87 -15.30
C GLY A 43 -6.64 -1.80 -15.71
N GLU A 44 -5.35 -2.09 -15.67
CA GLU A 44 -4.28 -1.20 -16.15
C GLU A 44 -4.16 -1.24 -17.69
N GLU A 45 -3.31 -0.39 -18.26
CA GLU A 45 -3.04 -0.38 -19.70
C GLU A 45 -2.52 -1.74 -20.21
N PRO A 46 -2.84 -2.13 -21.47
CA PRO A 46 -2.45 -3.41 -22.05
C PRO A 46 -0.97 -3.75 -21.91
N GLU A 47 -0.09 -2.75 -22.03
CA GLU A 47 1.36 -2.87 -21.92
C GLU A 47 1.83 -3.23 -20.50
N LEU A 48 1.02 -2.92 -19.49
CA LEU A 48 1.31 -3.19 -18.08
C LEU A 48 0.71 -4.51 -17.58
N VAL A 49 -0.35 -5.02 -18.22
CA VAL A 49 -1.02 -6.25 -17.79
C VAL A 49 -0.56 -7.48 -18.55
N GLY A 50 -0.20 -7.33 -19.82
CA GLY A 50 0.13 -8.45 -20.70
C GLY A 50 -0.94 -9.55 -20.66
N SER A 51 -0.53 -10.82 -20.76
CA SER A 51 -1.43 -11.97 -20.64
C SER A 51 -1.67 -12.43 -19.19
N GLY A 52 -0.81 -12.03 -18.26
CA GLY A 52 -0.77 -12.53 -16.88
C GLY A 52 -1.43 -11.63 -15.84
N GLY A 53 -1.77 -10.40 -16.23
CA GLY A 53 -2.22 -9.35 -15.31
C GLY A 53 -1.05 -8.65 -14.61
N SER A 54 -1.31 -7.44 -14.13
CA SER A 54 -0.45 -6.73 -13.20
C SER A 54 -0.61 -7.35 -11.81
N GLY A 55 0.46 -7.80 -11.17
CA GLY A 55 0.41 -8.37 -9.83
C GLY A 55 0.22 -7.28 -8.79
N THR A 56 -1.04 -6.90 -8.52
CA THR A 56 -1.32 -5.72 -7.72
C THR A 56 -1.45 -6.06 -6.25
N VAL A 57 -0.81 -5.27 -5.39
CA VAL A 57 -0.96 -5.28 -3.93
C VAL A 57 -1.55 -3.94 -3.51
N PHE A 58 -2.78 -3.96 -3.03
CA PHE A 58 -3.46 -2.78 -2.51
C PHE A 58 -3.16 -2.60 -1.03
N PHE A 59 -2.90 -1.37 -0.61
CA PHE A 59 -2.67 -1.01 0.79
C PHE A 59 -3.83 -0.18 1.36
N TYR A 60 -4.02 -0.30 2.67
CA TYR A 60 -4.90 0.58 3.42
C TYR A 60 -4.23 1.93 3.73
N GLY A 61 -5.03 3.00 3.68
CA GLY A 61 -4.67 4.35 4.08
C GLY A 61 -4.17 5.25 2.93
N CYS A 62 -4.62 6.50 2.90
CA CYS A 62 -4.22 7.49 1.90
C CYS A 62 -4.07 8.88 2.53
N ASN A 63 -3.12 9.68 2.06
CA ASN A 63 -2.88 11.04 2.55
C ASN A 63 -3.69 12.14 1.83
N LEU A 64 -4.37 11.84 0.72
CA LEU A 64 -5.08 12.84 -0.09
C LEU A 64 -6.47 13.15 0.49
N GLY A 65 -7.32 12.13 0.62
CA GLY A 65 -8.70 12.27 1.12
C GLY A 65 -9.68 12.78 0.06
N CYS A 66 -9.62 12.23 -1.15
CA CYS A 66 -10.40 12.66 -2.30
C CYS A 66 -11.91 12.40 -2.09
N ALA A 67 -12.76 13.40 -2.40
CA ALA A 67 -14.22 13.27 -2.30
C ALA A 67 -14.82 12.25 -3.30
N PHE A 68 -14.10 11.94 -4.37
CA PHE A 68 -14.48 11.01 -5.44
C PHE A 68 -13.56 9.78 -5.48
N CYS A 69 -12.97 9.41 -4.35
CA CYS A 69 -12.04 8.28 -4.29
C CYS A 69 -12.72 6.97 -4.70
N GLN A 70 -12.26 6.34 -5.79
CA GLN A 70 -12.74 5.02 -6.20
C GLN A 70 -12.39 3.92 -5.18
N ASN A 71 -11.27 4.11 -4.46
CA ASN A 71 -10.77 3.20 -3.44
C ASN A 71 -11.14 3.70 -2.02
N TYR A 72 -12.31 4.31 -1.85
CA TYR A 72 -12.73 4.91 -0.56
C TYR A 72 -12.64 3.91 0.61
N ASP A 73 -13.08 2.67 0.40
CA ASP A 73 -13.14 1.63 1.44
C ASP A 73 -11.77 1.28 2.04
N ILE A 74 -10.71 1.36 1.23
CA ILE A 74 -9.33 1.08 1.66
C ILE A 74 -8.54 2.36 1.98
N SER A 75 -8.89 3.51 1.40
CA SER A 75 -8.16 4.77 1.60
C SER A 75 -8.52 5.50 2.90
N SER A 76 -9.74 5.33 3.40
CA SER A 76 -10.29 6.09 4.53
C SER A 76 -9.95 5.53 5.90
N ARG A 77 -9.58 4.24 6.00
CA ARG A 77 -9.33 3.55 7.27
C ARG A 77 -8.27 2.44 7.12
N VAL A 78 -7.65 2.08 8.24
CA VAL A 78 -6.68 0.98 8.33
C VAL A 78 -7.13 0.02 9.43
N PRO A 79 -8.03 -0.95 9.12
CA PRO A 79 -8.67 -1.81 10.11
C PRO A 79 -7.83 -3.04 10.50
N VAL A 80 -6.71 -3.26 9.82
CA VAL A 80 -5.83 -4.41 10.02
C VAL A 80 -4.46 -3.99 10.55
N PRO A 81 -3.73 -4.89 11.24
CA PRO A 81 -2.32 -4.69 11.57
C PRO A 81 -1.44 -4.54 10.32
N GLY A 82 -0.22 -4.05 10.53
CA GLY A 82 0.80 -4.02 9.49
C GLY A 82 1.21 -5.43 9.05
N THR A 83 1.64 -5.53 7.79
CA THR A 83 2.18 -6.72 7.17
C THR A 83 3.69 -6.71 7.29
N GLU A 84 4.24 -7.77 7.88
CA GLU A 84 5.69 -7.94 8.02
C GLU A 84 6.38 -8.01 6.65
N PRO A 85 7.62 -7.51 6.51
CA PRO A 85 8.34 -7.52 5.23
C PRO A 85 8.45 -8.91 4.60
N GLY A 86 8.69 -9.95 5.40
CA GLY A 86 8.76 -11.33 4.89
C GLY A 86 7.42 -11.84 4.34
N ARG A 87 6.31 -11.43 4.95
CA ARG A 87 4.98 -11.76 4.42
C ARG A 87 4.70 -10.99 3.13
N LEU A 88 5.03 -9.71 3.08
CA LEU A 88 4.86 -8.90 1.87
C LEU A 88 5.68 -9.46 0.70
N ALA A 89 6.93 -9.84 0.95
CA ALA A 89 7.78 -10.50 -0.05
C ALA A 89 7.17 -11.82 -0.53
N ALA A 90 6.62 -12.64 0.37
CA ALA A 90 5.95 -13.88 0.00
C ALA A 90 4.70 -13.64 -0.88
N LEU A 91 3.95 -12.55 -0.64
CA LEU A 91 2.84 -12.16 -1.52
C LEU A 91 3.33 -11.78 -2.92
N MET A 92 4.42 -11.04 -3.02
CA MET A 92 5.02 -10.67 -4.31
C MET A 92 5.50 -11.89 -5.10
N LEU A 93 6.18 -12.84 -4.43
CA LEU A 93 6.60 -14.10 -5.05
C LEU A 93 5.42 -14.99 -5.44
N HIS A 94 4.33 -14.94 -4.68
CA HIS A 94 3.10 -15.64 -5.05
C HIS A 94 2.48 -15.07 -6.34
N LEU A 95 2.51 -13.75 -6.53
CA LEU A 95 2.02 -13.10 -7.75
C LEU A 95 2.88 -13.45 -8.97
N GLU A 96 4.20 -13.49 -8.80
CA GLU A 96 5.13 -13.99 -9.83
C GLU A 96 4.80 -15.44 -10.20
N ALA A 97 4.66 -16.32 -9.21
CA ALA A 97 4.32 -17.73 -9.44
C ALA A 97 2.93 -17.92 -10.08
N ALA A 98 2.01 -16.97 -9.86
CA ALA A 98 0.70 -16.93 -10.50
C ALA A 98 0.74 -16.43 -11.97
N GLY A 99 1.92 -16.03 -12.46
CA GLY A 99 2.14 -15.60 -13.84
C GLY A 99 1.91 -14.10 -14.09
N CYS A 100 1.78 -13.28 -13.04
CA CYS A 100 1.68 -11.84 -13.19
C CYS A 100 2.97 -11.28 -13.83
N VAL A 101 2.83 -10.32 -14.73
CA VAL A 101 3.98 -9.81 -15.51
C VAL A 101 4.80 -8.76 -14.76
N ASN A 102 4.27 -8.23 -13.66
CA ASN A 102 4.94 -7.29 -12.77
C ASN A 102 4.33 -7.35 -11.36
N VAL A 103 4.88 -6.54 -10.46
CA VAL A 103 4.30 -6.24 -9.15
C VAL A 103 3.97 -4.75 -9.07
N ASN A 104 2.70 -4.43 -8.83
CA ASN A 104 2.19 -3.07 -8.71
C ASN A 104 1.75 -2.78 -7.27
N LEU A 105 2.20 -1.66 -6.71
CA LEU A 105 1.98 -1.28 -5.32
C LEU A 105 1.06 -0.06 -5.26
N VAL A 106 -0.17 -0.26 -4.80
CA VAL A 106 -1.25 0.73 -4.88
C VAL A 106 -1.76 1.13 -3.51
#